data_AF-A0A839Q2B2-F1
#
_entry.id   AF-A0A839Q2B2-F1
#
_cell.length_a   1.000
_cell.length_b   1.000
_cell.length_c   1.000
_cell.angle_alpha   90.00
_cell.angle_beta   90.00
_cell.angle_gamma   90.00
#
_symmetry.space_group_name_H-M   'P 1'
#
loop_
_entity.id
_entity.type
_entity.pdbx_description
1 polymer ?
#
loop_
_entity_poly.entity_id
_entity_poly.type
_entity_poly.pdbx_seq_one_letter_code
_entity_poly.pdbx_strand_id
1 'polypeptide(L)'
;MRDYWRLVRKYKSNKRDWWALTVLFGLPAAAVGITAWLGYVFPAPVAMLPAVALLAGVLLAAAGQVVTLRARIADSLTLSTDERVRAHVRETMSGVVLAACAAFTAALLFGALAAATQQVGYVERWWHVALSSASLGMTTYLGLMFIATARRLYATYLEVFENGAPVRAGSAAPGPRPAHHEHSSK
;
A
#
# COMPACT_ATOMS: atom_id res chain seq x y z
N MET A 1 -17.45 -18.24 16.12
CA MET A 1 -18.38 -17.28 15.46
C MET A 1 -18.61 -15.97 16.24
N ARG A 2 -18.65 -15.96 17.58
CA ARG A 2 -18.85 -14.71 18.36
C ARG A 2 -17.67 -13.72 18.28
N ASP A 3 -16.44 -14.20 18.06
CA ASP A 3 -15.26 -13.31 17.95
C ASP A 3 -15.16 -12.59 16.61
N TYR A 4 -15.67 -13.19 15.53
CA TYR A 4 -15.80 -12.52 14.23
C TYR A 4 -16.69 -11.26 14.33
N TRP A 5 -17.75 -11.35 15.12
CA TRP A 5 -18.65 -10.22 15.39
C TRP A 5 -18.02 -9.12 16.25
N ARG A 6 -17.03 -9.44 17.11
CA ARG A 6 -16.28 -8.43 17.89
C ARG A 6 -15.21 -7.72 17.04
N LEU A 7 -14.53 -8.45 16.15
CA LEU A 7 -13.59 -7.86 15.19
C LEU A 7 -14.29 -6.91 14.21
N VAL A 8 -15.49 -7.27 13.73
CA VAL A 8 -16.31 -6.39 12.89
C VAL A 8 -16.86 -5.19 13.70
N ARG A 9 -17.23 -5.36 14.98
CA ARG A 9 -17.72 -4.25 15.82
C ARG A 9 -16.63 -3.27 16.27
N LYS A 10 -15.38 -3.69 16.49
CA LYS A 10 -14.29 -2.74 16.78
C LYS A 10 -13.93 -1.92 15.54
N TYR A 11 -14.07 -2.50 14.35
CA TYR A 11 -14.02 -1.75 13.09
C TYR A 11 -15.18 -0.76 12.95
N LYS A 12 -16.31 -0.99 13.64
CA LYS A 12 -17.55 -0.17 13.59
C LYS A 12 -17.47 1.17 14.35
N SER A 13 -16.35 1.47 15.04
CA SER A 13 -15.98 2.86 15.34
C SER A 13 -15.62 3.67 14.06
N ASN A 14 -15.74 3.01 12.90
CA ASN A 14 -15.75 3.42 11.50
C ASN A 14 -16.27 4.84 11.19
N LYS A 15 -15.56 5.88 11.63
CA LYS A 15 -15.43 7.04 10.75
C LYS A 15 -14.64 6.53 9.56
N ARG A 16 -15.36 6.06 8.53
CA ARG A 16 -14.82 5.73 7.21
C ARG A 16 -13.85 6.87 6.89
N ASP A 17 -12.58 6.54 6.70
CA ASP A 17 -11.54 7.53 6.52
C ASP A 17 -11.74 8.19 5.14
N TRP A 18 -12.65 9.16 5.10
CA TRP A 18 -13.03 9.88 3.90
C TRP A 18 -11.81 10.60 3.34
N TRP A 19 -10.84 10.99 4.17
CA TRP A 19 -9.57 11.55 3.71
C TRP A 19 -8.76 10.54 2.91
N ALA A 20 -8.59 9.32 3.42
CA ALA A 20 -7.89 8.27 2.67
C ALA A 20 -8.59 7.94 1.34
N LEU A 21 -9.92 7.92 1.33
CA LEU A 21 -10.70 7.68 0.10
C LEU A 21 -10.54 8.84 -0.90
N THR A 22 -10.64 10.08 -0.44
CA THR A 22 -10.48 11.27 -1.28
C THR A 22 -9.06 11.37 -1.82
N VAL A 23 -8.03 11.03 -1.06
CA VAL A 23 -6.65 10.99 -1.57
C VAL A 23 -6.48 9.87 -2.59
N LEU A 24 -7.02 8.68 -2.31
CA LEU A 24 -6.87 7.51 -3.18
C LEU A 24 -7.53 7.70 -4.55
N PHE A 25 -8.71 8.33 -4.61
CA PHE A 25 -9.44 8.55 -5.87
C PHE A 25 -9.21 9.95 -6.45
N GLY A 26 -9.07 10.96 -5.61
CA GLY A 26 -8.90 12.34 -6.02
C GLY A 26 -7.53 12.62 -6.62
N LEU A 27 -6.46 11.99 -6.13
CA LEU A 27 -5.10 12.24 -6.62
C LEU A 27 -4.89 11.65 -8.03
N PRO A 28 -5.35 10.41 -8.34
CA PRO A 28 -5.39 9.92 -9.72
C PRO A 28 -6.33 10.73 -10.62
N ALA A 29 -7.51 11.11 -10.15
CA ALA A 29 -8.44 11.93 -10.94
C ALA A 29 -7.87 13.32 -11.25
N ALA A 30 -7.17 13.94 -10.30
CA ALA A 30 -6.47 15.20 -10.49
C ALA A 30 -5.31 15.02 -11.48
N ALA A 31 -4.56 13.92 -11.41
CA ALA A 31 -3.49 13.64 -12.36
C ALA A 31 -4.01 13.49 -13.80
N VAL A 32 -5.16 12.80 -13.99
CA VAL A 32 -5.86 12.71 -15.27
C VAL A 32 -6.33 14.09 -15.74
N GLY A 33 -6.97 14.86 -14.86
CA GLY A 33 -7.48 16.19 -15.17
C GLY A 33 -6.37 17.17 -15.57
N ILE A 34 -5.27 17.19 -14.81
CA ILE A 34 -4.10 18.05 -15.07
C ILE A 34 -3.44 17.67 -16.39
N THR A 35 -3.23 16.38 -16.66
CA THR A 35 -2.61 15.93 -17.93
C THR A 35 -3.50 16.21 -19.13
N ALA A 36 -4.82 16.02 -19.01
CA ALA A 36 -5.77 16.37 -20.05
C ALA A 36 -5.82 17.89 -20.29
N TRP A 37 -5.78 18.70 -19.23
CA TRP A 37 -5.81 20.16 -19.32
C TRP A 37 -4.53 20.75 -19.91
N LEU A 38 -3.36 20.20 -19.57
CA LEU A 38 -2.07 20.61 -20.12
C LEU A 38 -1.83 20.08 -21.55
N GLY A 39 -2.70 19.21 -22.07
CA GLY A 39 -2.50 18.57 -23.38
C GLY A 39 -1.25 17.69 -23.43
N TYR A 40 -0.83 17.12 -22.29
CA TYR A 40 0.40 16.32 -22.26
C TYR A 40 0.14 14.95 -22.89
N VAL A 41 0.77 14.69 -24.03
CA VAL A 41 0.62 13.44 -24.78
C VAL A 41 1.90 12.62 -24.67
N PHE A 42 1.78 11.37 -24.22
CA PHE A 42 2.88 10.43 -24.39
C PHE A 42 2.98 10.05 -25.86
N PRO A 43 4.14 10.24 -26.51
CA PRO A 43 4.33 9.87 -27.91
C PRO A 43 4.18 8.36 -28.14
N ALA A 44 4.44 7.52 -27.13
CA ALA A 44 4.33 6.07 -27.22
C ALA A 44 3.43 5.49 -26.11
N PRO A 45 2.09 5.65 -26.19
CA PRO A 45 1.19 5.14 -25.14
C PRO A 45 1.17 3.61 -25.08
N VAL A 46 1.47 2.95 -26.19
CA VAL A 46 1.59 1.48 -26.29
C VAL A 46 2.74 0.96 -25.42
N ALA A 47 3.81 1.74 -25.23
CA ALA A 47 4.94 1.35 -24.38
C ALA A 47 4.57 1.34 -22.88
N MET A 48 3.47 2.00 -22.48
CA MET A 48 2.98 1.97 -21.10
C MET A 48 2.13 0.73 -20.79
N LEU A 49 1.57 0.06 -21.80
CA LEU A 49 0.78 -1.17 -21.60
C LEU A 49 1.57 -2.29 -20.89
N PRO A 50 2.81 -2.64 -21.29
CA PRO A 50 3.59 -3.65 -20.56
C PRO A 50 3.95 -3.21 -19.14
N ALA A 51 4.16 -1.92 -18.91
CA ALA A 51 4.41 -1.38 -17.57
C ALA A 51 3.20 -1.58 -16.64
N VAL A 52 2.00 -1.25 -17.12
CA VAL A 52 0.75 -1.43 -16.37
C VAL A 52 0.46 -2.92 -16.16
N ALA A 53 0.68 -3.76 -17.18
CA ALA A 53 0.50 -5.21 -17.07
C ALA A 53 1.45 -5.84 -16.04
N LEU A 54 2.73 -5.44 -16.03
CA LEU A 54 3.70 -5.88 -15.02
C LEU A 54 3.26 -5.50 -13.61
N LEU A 55 2.84 -4.24 -13.44
CA LEU A 55 2.45 -3.72 -12.14
C LEU A 55 1.16 -4.39 -11.62
N ALA A 56 0.18 -4.61 -12.51
CA ALA A 56 -1.03 -5.37 -12.19
C ALA A 56 -0.71 -6.83 -11.83
N GLY A 57 0.15 -7.49 -12.60
CA GLY A 57 0.57 -8.87 -12.34
C GLY A 57 1.26 -9.03 -10.99
N VAL A 58 2.13 -8.09 -10.62
CA VAL A 58 2.84 -8.10 -9.34
C VAL A 58 1.89 -7.84 -8.16
N LEU A 59 0.93 -6.93 -8.30
CA LEU A 59 -0.10 -6.71 -7.28
C LEU A 59 -0.99 -7.95 -7.10
N LEU A 60 -1.35 -8.62 -8.20
CA LEU A 60 -2.12 -9.87 -8.14
C LEU A 60 -1.33 -10.99 -7.47
N ALA A 61 -0.05 -11.14 -7.81
CA ALA A 61 0.84 -12.10 -7.17
C ALA A 61 1.00 -11.82 -5.67
N ALA A 62 1.19 -10.56 -5.29
CA ALA A 62 1.27 -10.12 -3.89
C ALA A 62 -0.02 -10.43 -3.13
N ALA A 63 -1.19 -10.16 -3.73
CA ALA A 63 -2.48 -10.50 -3.14
C ALA A 63 -2.63 -12.02 -2.92
N GLY A 64 -2.22 -12.85 -3.88
CA GLY A 64 -2.21 -14.30 -3.76
C GLY A 64 -1.32 -14.79 -2.60
N GLN A 65 -0.13 -14.20 -2.44
CA GLN A 65 0.77 -14.51 -1.32
C GLN A 65 0.12 -14.16 0.02
N VAL A 66 -0.53 -12.99 0.15
CA VAL A 66 -1.20 -12.57 1.39
C VAL A 66 -2.37 -13.49 1.76
N VAL A 67 -3.18 -13.91 0.78
CA VAL A 67 -4.29 -14.86 1.02
C VAL A 67 -3.77 -16.21 1.50
N THR A 68 -2.71 -16.71 0.87
CA THR A 68 -2.06 -17.97 1.25
C THR A 68 -1.48 -17.89 2.67
N LEU A 69 -0.84 -16.76 2.99
CA LEU A 69 -0.25 -16.52 4.29
C LEU A 69 -1.31 -16.46 5.39
N ARG A 70 -2.46 -15.82 5.11
CA ARG A 70 -3.60 -15.80 6.03
C ARG A 70 -4.17 -17.19 6.30
N ALA A 71 -4.26 -18.03 5.26
CA ALA A 71 -4.71 -19.42 5.41
C ALA A 71 -3.74 -20.22 6.29
N ARG A 72 -2.42 -20.06 6.09
CA ARG A 72 -1.40 -20.71 6.90
C ARG A 72 -1.38 -20.23 8.35
N ILE A 73 -1.59 -18.93 8.61
CA ILE A 73 -1.69 -18.40 9.97
C ILE A 73 -2.93 -18.95 10.68
N ALA A 74 -4.06 -19.05 9.98
CA ALA A 74 -5.27 -19.65 10.55
C ALA A 74 -5.04 -21.12 10.95
N ASP A 75 -4.23 -21.84 10.18
CA ASP A 75 -3.85 -23.23 10.45
C ASP A 75 -2.79 -23.32 11.57
N SER A 76 -1.79 -22.43 11.59
CA SER A 76 -0.74 -22.43 12.61
C SER A 76 -1.22 -22.03 14.00
N LEU A 77 -2.32 -21.29 14.12
CA LEU A 77 -2.95 -21.04 15.43
C LEU A 77 -3.47 -22.32 16.09
N THR A 78 -3.58 -23.43 15.36
CA THR A 78 -4.01 -24.72 15.89
C THR A 78 -2.84 -25.64 16.31
N LEU A 79 -1.60 -25.33 15.90
CA LEU A 79 -0.41 -26.14 16.15
C LEU A 79 0.70 -25.26 16.74
N SER A 80 1.28 -25.62 17.88
CA SER A 80 2.25 -24.84 18.68
C SER A 80 3.62 -24.55 18.04
N THR A 81 3.71 -24.48 16.71
CA THR A 81 4.94 -24.37 15.92
C THR A 81 5.19 -22.93 15.43
N ASP A 82 5.25 -21.98 16.38
CA ASP A 82 5.16 -20.54 16.10
C ASP A 82 6.43 -19.95 15.43
N GLU A 83 7.62 -20.41 15.80
CA GLU A 83 8.89 -19.81 15.32
C GLU A 83 9.19 -20.09 13.83
N ARG A 84 8.94 -21.32 13.36
CA ARG A 84 9.22 -21.70 11.97
C ARG A 84 8.28 -20.99 10.99
N VAL A 85 7.03 -20.81 11.39
CA VAL A 85 6.03 -20.08 10.59
C VAL A 85 6.41 -18.60 10.52
N ARG A 86 6.79 -17.99 11.65
CA ARG A 86 7.27 -16.59 11.69
C ARG A 86 8.46 -16.33 10.76
N ALA A 87 9.47 -17.20 10.77
CA ALA A 87 10.64 -17.07 9.90
C ALA A 87 10.24 -17.12 8.41
N HIS A 88 9.39 -18.08 8.03
CA HIS A 88 8.95 -18.24 6.65
C HIS A 88 8.03 -17.11 6.17
N VAL A 89 7.18 -16.58 7.07
CA VAL A 89 6.34 -15.39 6.82
C VAL A 89 7.20 -14.16 6.58
N ARG A 90 8.25 -13.95 7.40
CA ARG A 90 9.14 -12.80 7.26
C ARG A 90 9.88 -12.84 5.91
N GLU A 91 10.38 -14.00 5.52
CA GLU A 91 11.09 -14.19 4.27
C GLU A 91 10.18 -13.96 3.06
N THR A 92 8.99 -14.56 3.03
CA THR A 92 8.00 -14.34 1.96
C THR A 92 7.54 -12.88 1.88
N MET A 93 7.28 -12.25 3.03
CA MET A 93 6.86 -10.85 3.08
C MET A 93 7.96 -9.90 2.56
N SER A 94 9.22 -10.14 2.90
CA SER A 94 10.34 -9.38 2.32
C SER A 94 10.47 -9.59 0.80
N GLY A 95 10.30 -10.81 0.31
CA GLY A 95 10.31 -11.12 -1.13
C GLY A 95 9.20 -10.41 -1.90
N VAL A 96 7.98 -10.37 -1.35
CA VAL A 96 6.84 -9.66 -1.96
C VAL A 96 7.08 -8.15 -1.99
N VAL A 97 7.57 -7.56 -0.90
CA VAL A 97 7.87 -6.12 -0.86
C VAL A 97 8.97 -5.77 -1.87
N LEU A 98 10.03 -6.57 -1.95
CA LEU A 98 11.12 -6.34 -2.89
C LEU A 98 10.66 -6.50 -4.35
N ALA A 99 9.87 -7.53 -4.66
CA ALA A 99 9.28 -7.72 -5.98
C ALA A 99 8.38 -6.55 -6.39
N ALA A 100 7.59 -6.03 -5.45
CA ALA A 100 6.72 -4.91 -5.71
C ALA A 100 7.47 -3.57 -5.85
N CYS A 101 8.53 -3.33 -5.07
CA CYS A 101 9.44 -2.21 -5.30
C CYS A 101 10.11 -2.31 -6.67
N ALA A 102 10.59 -3.49 -7.08
CA ALA A 102 11.18 -3.70 -8.39
C ALA A 102 10.18 -3.42 -9.53
N ALA A 103 8.94 -3.90 -9.39
CA ALA A 103 7.87 -3.65 -10.36
C ALA A 103 7.48 -2.16 -10.44
N PHE A 104 7.44 -1.47 -9.30
CA PHE A 104 7.17 -0.03 -9.26
C PHE A 104 8.28 0.76 -9.95
N THR A 105 9.55 0.46 -9.65
CA THR A 105 10.70 1.08 -10.32
C THR A 105 10.70 0.78 -11.83
N ALA A 106 10.38 -0.45 -12.23
CA ALA A 106 10.25 -0.82 -13.64
C ALA A 106 9.15 -0.02 -14.33
N ALA A 107 7.98 0.13 -13.71
CA ALA A 107 6.89 0.94 -14.25
C ALA A 107 7.26 2.41 -14.42
N LEU A 108 7.97 3.00 -13.45
CA LEU A 108 8.52 4.36 -13.55
C LEU A 108 9.53 4.47 -14.69
N LEU A 109 10.44 3.50 -14.83
CA LEU A 109 11.45 3.49 -15.88
C LEU A 109 10.81 3.38 -17.26
N PHE A 110 9.80 2.51 -17.44
CA PHE A 110 9.05 2.41 -18.69
C PHE A 110 8.25 3.68 -18.99
N GLY A 111 7.66 4.33 -17.98
CA GLY A 111 6.98 5.61 -18.16
C GLY A 111 7.94 6.72 -18.59
N ALA A 112 9.13 6.80 -17.97
CA ALA A 112 10.17 7.74 -18.35
C ALA A 112 10.71 7.47 -19.76
N LEU A 113 10.92 6.20 -20.11
CA LEU A 113 11.36 5.80 -21.45
C LEU A 113 10.29 6.16 -22.50
N ALA A 114 9.01 5.89 -22.21
CA ALA A 114 7.90 6.24 -23.09
C ALA A 114 7.76 7.76 -23.29
N ALA A 115 8.12 8.57 -22.28
CA ALA A 115 8.18 10.02 -22.39
C ALA A 115 9.37 10.50 -23.23
N ALA A 116 10.52 9.84 -23.11
CA ALA A 116 11.76 10.22 -23.79
C ALA A 116 11.80 9.80 -25.27
N THR A 117 11.09 8.73 -25.65
CA THR A 117 11.02 8.27 -27.04
C THR A 117 10.07 9.15 -27.86
N GLN A 118 10.57 10.29 -28.36
CA GLN A 118 9.85 11.08 -29.36
C GLN A 118 9.87 10.36 -30.72
N GLN A 119 8.69 9.98 -31.22
CA GLN A 119 8.55 9.51 -32.59
C GLN A 119 8.51 10.70 -33.54
N VAL A 120 9.55 10.87 -34.36
CA VAL A 120 9.60 11.87 -35.43
C VAL A 120 8.51 11.53 -36.46
N GLY A 121 7.55 12.44 -36.67
CA GLY A 121 6.41 12.25 -37.58
C GLY A 121 5.08 11.86 -36.90
N TYR A 122 4.97 12.01 -35.59
CA TYR A 122 3.75 11.69 -34.85
C TYR A 122 2.60 12.68 -35.15
N VAL A 123 1.47 12.15 -35.63
CA VAL A 123 0.24 12.93 -35.80
C VAL A 123 -0.57 12.83 -34.51
N GLU A 124 -0.73 13.96 -33.83
CA GLU A 124 -1.54 14.02 -32.62
C GLU A 124 -3.01 13.70 -32.93
N ARG A 125 -3.52 12.67 -32.28
CA ARG A 125 -4.96 12.30 -32.32
C ARG A 125 -5.48 12.36 -30.90
N TRP A 126 -6.72 12.82 -30.74
CA TRP A 126 -7.38 12.97 -29.44
C TRP A 126 -7.37 11.68 -28.59
N TRP A 127 -7.42 10.51 -29.22
CA TRP A 127 -7.31 9.22 -28.53
C TRP A 127 -5.97 9.02 -27.82
N HIS A 128 -4.86 9.60 -28.32
CA HIS A 128 -3.56 9.51 -27.67
C HIS A 128 -3.52 10.30 -26.36
N VAL A 129 -4.17 11.47 -26.32
CA VAL A 129 -4.35 12.26 -25.09
C VAL A 129 -5.16 11.46 -24.06
N ALA A 130 -6.27 10.85 -24.49
CA ALA A 130 -7.12 10.05 -23.62
C ALA A 130 -6.38 8.81 -23.06
N LEU A 131 -5.61 8.10 -23.90
CA LEU A 131 -4.88 6.91 -23.49
C LEU A 131 -3.70 7.24 -22.56
N SER A 132 -3.02 8.36 -22.82
CA SER A 132 -1.92 8.89 -22.01
C SER A 132 -2.37 9.33 -20.62
N SER A 133 -3.48 10.07 -20.54
CA SER A 133 -4.05 10.50 -19.27
C SER A 133 -4.60 9.31 -18.48
N ALA A 134 -5.28 8.37 -19.13
CA ALA A 134 -5.79 7.15 -18.49
C ALA A 134 -4.68 6.25 -17.94
N SER A 135 -3.58 6.03 -18.69
CA SER A 135 -2.46 5.21 -18.23
C SER A 135 -1.74 5.85 -17.03
N LEU A 136 -1.59 7.17 -17.03
CA LEU A 136 -0.99 7.92 -15.93
C LEU A 136 -1.87 7.90 -14.67
N GLY A 137 -3.19 8.08 -14.84
CA GLY A 137 -4.17 7.93 -13.77
C GLY A 137 -4.14 6.52 -13.17
N MET A 138 -4.14 5.49 -14.01
CA MET A 138 -4.07 4.09 -13.57
C MET A 138 -2.77 3.79 -12.83
N THR A 139 -1.63 4.21 -13.35
CA THR A 139 -0.32 4.04 -12.70
C THR A 139 -0.30 4.71 -11.33
N THR A 140 -0.81 5.94 -11.23
CA THR A 140 -0.90 6.69 -9.97
C THR A 140 -1.80 5.97 -8.97
N TYR A 141 -2.98 5.52 -9.40
CA TYR A 141 -3.91 4.76 -8.57
C TYR A 141 -3.29 3.47 -8.03
N LEU A 142 -2.65 2.69 -8.90
CA LEU A 142 -2.01 1.44 -8.51
C LEU A 142 -0.80 1.68 -7.57
N GLY A 143 -0.03 2.75 -7.78
CA GLY A 143 1.04 3.16 -6.87
C GLY A 143 0.52 3.52 -5.48
N LEU A 144 -0.58 4.27 -5.39
CA LEU A 144 -1.22 4.59 -4.11
C LEU A 144 -1.79 3.35 -3.42
N MET A 145 -2.45 2.47 -4.18
CA MET A 145 -2.93 1.17 -3.68
C MET A 145 -1.79 0.32 -3.14
N PHE A 146 -0.64 0.32 -3.82
CA PHE A 146 0.56 -0.37 -3.36
C PHE A 146 1.05 0.19 -2.03
N ILE A 147 1.23 1.51 -1.91
CA ILE A 147 1.68 2.16 -0.66
C ILE A 147 0.70 1.89 0.49
N ALA A 148 -0.60 2.00 0.24
CA ALA A 148 -1.63 1.72 1.24
C ALA A 148 -1.57 0.25 1.70
N THR A 149 -1.35 -0.67 0.76
CA THR A 149 -1.21 -2.10 1.05
C THR A 149 0.06 -2.38 1.84
N ALA A 150 1.20 -1.83 1.44
CA ALA A 150 2.48 -1.97 2.12
C ALA A 150 2.41 -1.46 3.56
N ARG A 151 1.81 -0.28 3.77
CA ARG A 151 1.59 0.28 5.12
C ARG A 151 0.72 -0.63 5.99
N ARG A 152 -0.35 -1.20 5.42
CA ARG A 152 -1.24 -2.13 6.14
C ARG A 152 -0.54 -3.45 6.47
N LEU A 153 0.28 -3.95 5.54
CA LEU A 153 1.13 -5.12 5.75
C LEU A 153 2.09 -4.87 6.92
N TYR A 154 2.78 -3.73 6.90
CA TYR A 154 3.75 -3.34 7.93
C TYR A 154 3.09 -3.16 9.31
N ALA A 155 1.91 -2.53 9.38
CA ALA A 155 1.17 -2.41 10.63
C ALA A 155 0.79 -3.78 11.20
N THR A 156 0.35 -4.71 10.35
CA THR A 156 0.02 -6.09 10.76
C THR A 156 1.28 -6.82 11.23
N TYR A 157 2.41 -6.61 10.56
CA TYR A 157 3.70 -7.15 10.97
C TYR A 157 4.09 -6.67 12.37
N LEU A 158 4.06 -5.36 12.64
CA LEU A 158 4.36 -4.83 13.97
C LEU A 158 3.41 -5.38 15.04
N GLU A 159 2.11 -5.51 14.76
CA GLU A 159 1.14 -6.06 15.72
C GLU A 159 1.46 -7.51 16.10
N VAL A 160 1.84 -8.34 15.12
CA VAL A 160 2.19 -9.75 15.34
C VAL A 160 3.53 -9.93 16.04
N PHE A 161 4.53 -9.09 15.72
CA PHE A 161 5.91 -9.27 16.18
C PHE A 161 6.29 -8.45 17.41
N GLU A 162 5.66 -7.28 17.66
CA GLU A 162 5.94 -6.40 18.81
C GLU A 162 4.90 -6.55 19.95
N ASN A 163 4.23 -7.71 20.04
CA ASN A 163 3.26 -8.04 21.10
C ASN A 163 2.06 -7.08 21.22
N GLY A 164 1.63 -6.47 20.11
CA GLY A 164 0.39 -5.69 20.09
C GLY A 164 0.42 -4.40 20.92
N ALA A 165 1.59 -3.84 21.23
CA ALA A 165 1.68 -2.47 21.71
C ALA A 165 1.42 -1.54 20.51
N PRO A 166 0.23 -0.93 20.35
CA PRO A 166 0.05 0.04 19.28
C PRO A 166 1.08 1.13 19.46
N VAL A 167 1.77 1.51 18.39
CA VAL A 167 2.60 2.71 18.33
C VAL A 167 1.71 3.88 18.78
N ARG A 168 1.82 4.24 20.06
CA ARG A 168 1.04 5.32 20.66
C ARG A 168 1.52 6.60 19.99
N ALA A 169 0.73 7.11 19.06
CA ALA A 169 0.90 8.45 18.55
C ALA A 169 0.73 9.42 19.74
N GLY A 170 1.86 9.95 20.23
CA GLY A 170 1.91 11.03 21.20
C GLY A 170 1.34 10.70 22.58
N SER A 171 2.01 9.86 23.37
CA SER A 171 1.87 9.99 24.83
C SER A 171 2.64 11.24 25.26
N ALA A 172 1.88 12.30 25.55
CA ALA A 172 2.32 13.47 26.28
C ALA A 172 3.21 13.08 27.47
N ALA A 173 4.24 13.88 27.69
CA ALA A 173 5.26 13.68 28.70
C ALA A 173 4.68 13.27 30.06
N PRO A 174 5.31 12.32 30.78
CA PRO A 174 4.87 11.92 32.10
C PRO A 174 4.95 13.13 33.02
N GLY A 175 3.78 13.58 33.49
CA GLY A 175 3.69 14.63 34.50
C GLY A 175 4.48 14.25 35.75
N PRO A 176 5.06 15.23 36.47
CA PRO A 176 5.91 14.99 37.61
C PRO A 176 5.16 14.18 38.68
N ARG A 177 5.76 13.05 39.10
CA ARG A 177 5.25 12.21 40.19
C ARG A 177 5.19 13.06 41.47
N PRO A 178 4.05 13.14 42.17
CA PRO A 178 4.00 13.75 43.49
C PRO A 178 4.84 12.93 44.47
N ALA A 179 5.75 13.60 45.18
CA ALA A 179 6.58 13.01 46.20
C ALA A 179 5.70 12.47 47.34
N HIS A 180 5.70 11.16 47.52
CA HIS A 180 5.08 10.54 48.68
C HIS A 180 5.90 10.93 49.92
N HIS A 181 5.31 11.79 50.75
CA HIS A 181 5.80 12.07 52.09
C HIS A 181 5.67 10.82 52.96
N GLU A 182 6.83 10.26 53.30
CA GLU A 182 7.02 9.16 54.23
C GLU A 182 6.73 9.67 55.65
N HIS A 183 5.53 9.40 56.15
CA HIS A 183 5.16 9.71 57.54
C HIS A 183 5.77 8.65 58.46
N SER A 184 6.93 9.00 59.01
CA SER A 184 7.51 8.39 60.20
C SER A 184 6.57 8.61 61.39
N SER A 185 6.06 7.52 61.99
CA SER A 185 5.54 7.54 63.35
C SER A 185 6.32 6.54 64.18
N LYS A 186 6.79 7.06 65.31
CA LYS A 186 7.49 6.40 66.41
C LYS A 186 6.60 5.40 67.13
#